data_AF-A0A7S0VVV4-F1
#
_entry.id   AF-A0A7S0VVV4-F1
#
_cell.length_a   1.000
_cell.length_b   1.000
_cell.length_c   1.000
_cell.angle_alpha   90.00
_cell.angle_beta   90.00
_cell.angle_gamma   90.00
#
_symmetry.space_group_name_H-M   'P 1'
#
loop_
_entity.id
_entity.type
_entity.pdbx_description
1 polymer ?
#
loop_
_entity_poly.entity_id
_entity_poly.type
_entity_poly.pdbx_seq_one_letter_code
_entity_poly.pdbx_strand_id
1 'polypeptide(L)'
;ASCAVEEHFLCGGGNETWPDACACAPGRYPPPGGVWPGEAACGIGCDAAADCGGVGTCHPLYGYCACQRHFLGPSCETFLAPPPERRASAAVPALEGGEVSVAGGERVSVPAGALAGDETVTLDVYTEAEVPPSLLPGAALALVSNVAVLGPEGLSFDPPCTLTLPVTRPPGGEGSLTARAVHYYDPRTISGAPVGWTRTGPPAAGGSASATASLSHFSAYAVMEYAVAPDPAEALPASTPPGPGVTIDLGQGLGNESGAG
;
A
#
# COMPACT_ATOMS: atom_id res chain seq x y z
N ALA A 1 -19.46 -38.69 -11.05
CA ALA A 1 -19.08 -37.47 -10.31
C ALA A 1 -17.71 -37.07 -10.83
N SER A 2 -17.64 -36.05 -11.68
CA SER A 2 -16.38 -35.40 -12.01
C SER A 2 -15.99 -34.58 -10.80
N CYS A 3 -14.93 -34.97 -10.09
CA CYS A 3 -14.33 -34.09 -9.11
C CYS A 3 -13.86 -32.87 -9.88
N ALA A 4 -14.53 -31.74 -9.67
CA ALA A 4 -13.96 -30.44 -9.96
C ALA A 4 -12.84 -30.24 -8.94
N VAL A 5 -11.73 -30.95 -9.12
CA VAL A 5 -10.49 -30.58 -8.45
C VAL A 5 -10.18 -29.22 -9.07
N GLU A 6 -10.43 -28.17 -8.30
CA GLU A 6 -10.33 -26.77 -8.70
C GLU A 6 -8.98 -26.50 -9.39
N GLU A 7 -8.84 -25.39 -10.13
CA GLU A 7 -7.61 -25.00 -10.87
C GLU A 7 -6.31 -24.99 -10.01
N HIS A 8 -6.45 -25.27 -8.72
CA HIS A 8 -5.49 -25.17 -7.65
C HIS A 8 -4.71 -26.46 -7.38
N PHE A 9 -5.00 -27.55 -8.11
CA PHE A 9 -4.38 -28.87 -7.91
C PHE A 9 -3.75 -29.44 -9.19
N LEU A 10 -2.67 -30.18 -9.03
CA LEU A 10 -2.08 -31.05 -10.05
C LEU A 10 -2.17 -32.51 -9.60
N CYS A 11 -3.03 -33.28 -10.26
CA CYS A 11 -3.16 -34.72 -10.02
C CYS A 11 -2.29 -35.50 -11.00
N GLY A 12 -1.38 -36.33 -10.50
CA GLY A 12 -0.53 -37.18 -11.33
C GLY A 12 -1.28 -38.40 -11.89
N GLY A 13 -0.97 -38.80 -13.13
CA GLY A 13 -1.31 -40.14 -13.64
C GLY A 13 -2.76 -40.36 -14.11
N GLY A 14 -3.51 -39.29 -14.45
CA GLY A 14 -4.89 -39.41 -14.96
C GLY A 14 -5.93 -39.80 -13.89
N ASN A 15 -5.55 -39.73 -12.62
CA ASN A 15 -6.42 -40.08 -11.51
C ASN A 15 -7.11 -38.82 -10.97
N GLU A 16 -8.18 -38.39 -11.64
CA GLU A 16 -8.92 -37.16 -11.36
C GLU A 16 -9.93 -37.28 -10.20
N THR A 17 -9.93 -38.40 -9.47
CA THR A 17 -11.04 -38.76 -8.58
C THR A 17 -10.71 -38.80 -7.09
N TRP A 18 -9.45 -38.69 -6.68
CA TRP A 18 -9.05 -38.82 -5.28
C TRP A 18 -8.12 -37.67 -4.83
N PRO A 19 -8.52 -36.85 -3.85
CA PRO A 19 -7.72 -35.74 -3.32
C PRO A 19 -6.34 -36.17 -2.82
N ASP A 20 -6.22 -37.39 -2.30
CA ASP A 20 -4.99 -37.95 -1.75
C ASP A 20 -3.90 -38.21 -2.81
N ALA A 21 -4.25 -38.15 -4.11
CA ALA A 21 -3.34 -38.32 -5.25
C ALA A 21 -2.99 -37.00 -5.95
N CYS A 22 -3.46 -35.86 -5.43
CA CYS A 22 -3.25 -34.55 -6.00
C CYS A 22 -2.31 -33.71 -5.12
N ALA A 23 -1.31 -33.08 -5.74
CA ALA A 23 -0.51 -32.05 -5.09
C ALA A 23 -1.10 -30.68 -5.39
N CYS A 24 -0.82 -29.67 -4.56
CA CYS A 24 -1.13 -28.30 -4.93
C CYS A 24 -0.37 -27.90 -6.20
N ALA A 25 -1.03 -27.11 -7.05
CA ALA A 25 -0.34 -26.46 -8.15
C ALA A 25 0.80 -25.55 -7.63
N PRO A 26 1.86 -25.31 -8.41
CA PRO A 26 2.94 -24.38 -8.02
C PRO A 26 2.38 -23.03 -7.53
N GLY A 27 2.92 -22.53 -6.41
CA GLY A 27 2.44 -21.30 -5.78
C GLY A 27 1.17 -21.46 -4.92
N ARG A 28 0.74 -22.71 -4.69
CA ARG A 28 -0.34 -23.04 -3.77
C ARG A 28 0.10 -24.08 -2.77
N TYR A 29 -0.42 -23.97 -1.57
CA TYR A 29 0.00 -24.78 -0.44
C TYR A 29 -1.20 -25.25 0.38
N PRO A 30 -1.12 -26.45 0.97
CA PRO A 30 -2.13 -26.90 1.91
C PRO A 30 -2.11 -26.00 3.16
N PRO A 31 -3.25 -25.72 3.80
CA PRO A 31 -3.30 -24.88 5.00
C PRO A 31 -2.48 -25.52 6.13
N PRO A 32 -1.79 -24.70 6.96
CA PRO A 32 -1.05 -25.19 8.10
C PRO A 32 -2.01 -25.86 9.11
N GLY A 33 -1.78 -27.14 9.42
CA GLY A 33 -2.63 -27.95 10.31
C GLY A 33 -3.20 -29.24 9.68
N GLY A 34 -2.96 -29.45 8.38
CA GLY A 34 -3.44 -30.63 7.67
C GLY A 34 -4.90 -30.51 7.23
N VAL A 35 -5.24 -31.30 6.22
CA VAL A 35 -6.54 -31.30 5.55
C VAL A 35 -7.64 -31.68 6.55
N TRP A 36 -8.64 -30.82 6.75
CA TRP A 36 -9.91 -31.31 7.27
C TRP A 36 -10.43 -32.35 6.27
N PRO A 37 -10.84 -33.55 6.72
CA PRO A 37 -11.36 -34.56 5.80
C PRO A 37 -12.61 -34.02 5.10
N GLY A 38 -12.46 -33.60 3.85
CA GLY A 38 -13.53 -33.04 3.02
C GLY A 38 -13.24 -31.70 2.33
N GLU A 39 -12.19 -30.97 2.74
CA GLU A 39 -11.83 -29.67 2.13
C GLU A 39 -10.35 -29.65 1.73
N ALA A 40 -10.05 -30.19 0.55
CA ALA A 40 -8.76 -29.95 -0.08
C ALA A 40 -8.76 -28.50 -0.61
N ALA A 41 -8.37 -27.54 0.21
CA ALA A 41 -8.20 -26.16 -0.22
C ALA A 41 -6.71 -25.86 -0.41
N CYS A 42 -6.20 -25.96 -1.64
CA CYS A 42 -4.89 -25.41 -1.98
C CYS A 42 -4.99 -23.88 -1.99
N GLY A 43 -4.61 -23.25 -0.89
CA GLY A 43 -4.60 -21.81 -0.74
C GLY A 43 -3.42 -21.17 -1.45
N ILE A 44 -3.50 -19.86 -1.72
CA ILE A 44 -2.32 -19.07 -2.07
C ILE A 44 -1.47 -19.01 -0.80
N GLY A 45 -0.29 -19.63 -0.86
CA GLY A 45 0.62 -19.75 0.27
C GLY A 45 2.06 -19.60 -0.20
N CYS A 46 2.99 -19.70 0.73
CA CYS A 46 4.41 -19.87 0.47
C CYS A 46 4.98 -20.94 1.43
N ASP A 47 6.08 -21.57 1.05
CA ASP A 47 6.91 -22.37 1.93
C ASP A 47 8.08 -21.51 2.46
N ALA A 48 8.27 -21.44 3.77
CA ALA A 48 9.29 -20.57 4.35
C ALA A 48 10.72 -20.95 3.93
N ALA A 49 11.00 -22.24 3.68
CA ALA A 49 12.31 -22.70 3.26
C ALA A 49 12.53 -22.55 1.74
N ALA A 50 11.52 -22.86 0.93
CA ALA A 50 11.60 -22.82 -0.52
C ALA A 50 11.37 -21.41 -1.10
N ASP A 51 10.40 -20.67 -0.58
CA ASP A 51 9.97 -19.39 -1.14
C ASP A 51 10.54 -18.18 -0.41
N CYS A 52 10.80 -18.28 0.91
CA CYS A 52 11.35 -17.17 1.71
C CYS A 52 12.86 -17.29 1.99
N GLY A 53 13.54 -18.18 1.25
CA GLY A 53 14.99 -18.38 1.33
C GLY A 53 15.51 -18.83 2.71
N GLY A 54 14.64 -19.31 3.60
CA GLY A 54 14.97 -19.62 5.00
C GLY A 54 15.28 -18.39 5.88
N VAL A 55 15.10 -17.19 5.35
CA VAL A 55 15.39 -15.90 6.02
C VAL A 55 14.12 -15.04 6.15
N GLY A 56 12.96 -15.67 6.02
CA GLY A 56 11.65 -15.07 6.25
C GLY A 56 10.66 -16.10 6.79
N THR A 57 9.50 -15.61 7.23
CA THR A 57 8.36 -16.43 7.64
C THR A 57 7.26 -16.28 6.60
N CYS A 58 6.69 -17.39 6.15
CA CYS A 58 5.56 -17.31 5.24
C CYS A 58 4.30 -16.83 5.97
N HIS A 59 3.62 -15.82 5.42
CA HIS A 59 2.33 -15.40 5.93
C HIS A 59 1.25 -16.45 5.61
N PRO A 60 0.61 -17.07 6.63
CA PRO A 60 -0.22 -18.26 6.45
C PRO A 60 -1.51 -18.03 5.65
N LEU A 61 -1.99 -16.79 5.56
CA LEU A 61 -3.23 -16.45 4.85
C LEU A 61 -3.02 -15.82 3.47
N TYR A 62 -1.83 -15.27 3.21
CA TYR A 62 -1.62 -14.41 2.04
C TYR A 62 -0.45 -14.87 1.17
N GLY A 63 0.35 -15.84 1.63
CA GLY A 63 1.41 -16.45 0.83
C GLY A 63 2.54 -15.52 0.42
N TYR A 64 2.80 -14.46 1.20
CA TYR A 64 3.98 -13.61 1.03
C TYR A 64 5.00 -13.89 2.14
N CYS A 65 6.26 -13.54 1.88
CA CYS A 65 7.34 -13.69 2.84
C CYS A 65 7.47 -12.45 3.73
N ALA A 66 7.30 -12.64 5.04
CA ALA A 66 7.67 -11.66 6.05
C ALA A 66 9.16 -11.82 6.37
N CYS A 67 9.98 -10.90 5.90
CA CYS A 67 11.44 -11.04 5.91
C CYS A 67 12.04 -10.72 7.27
N GLN A 68 13.12 -11.42 7.61
CA GLN A 68 13.94 -11.02 8.74
C GLN A 68 14.58 -9.66 8.48
N ARG A 69 14.95 -8.98 9.56
CA ARG A 69 15.63 -7.67 9.49
C ARG A 69 16.81 -7.72 8.51
N HIS A 70 16.92 -6.69 7.68
CA HIS A 70 17.90 -6.53 6.59
C HIS A 70 17.68 -7.40 5.35
N PHE A 71 16.68 -8.27 5.32
CA PHE A 71 16.29 -8.97 4.10
C PHE A 71 15.12 -8.23 3.45
N LEU A 72 15.24 -7.97 2.15
CA LEU A 72 14.29 -7.23 1.34
C LEU A 72 13.92 -8.03 0.08
N GLY A 73 12.77 -7.70 -0.49
CA GLY A 73 12.25 -8.31 -1.71
C GLY A 73 11.11 -9.30 -1.43
N PRO A 74 10.37 -9.70 -2.47
CA PRO A 74 9.19 -10.57 -2.35
C PRO A 74 9.51 -11.96 -1.78
N SER A 75 10.77 -12.42 -1.88
CA SER A 75 11.24 -13.73 -1.39
C SER A 75 12.37 -13.59 -0.36
N CYS A 76 12.56 -12.40 0.23
CA CYS A 76 13.64 -12.11 1.18
C CYS A 76 15.05 -12.38 0.64
N GLU A 77 15.24 -12.27 -0.66
CA GLU A 77 16.46 -12.68 -1.36
C GLU A 77 17.58 -11.64 -1.28
N THR A 78 17.26 -10.39 -0.99
CA THR A 78 18.23 -9.29 -0.97
C THR A 78 18.63 -8.95 0.46
N PHE A 79 19.84 -9.32 0.87
CA PHE A 79 20.41 -8.84 2.13
C PHE A 79 21.00 -7.44 1.95
N LEU A 80 20.57 -6.51 2.79
CA LEU A 80 21.04 -5.13 2.81
C LEU A 80 21.01 -4.61 4.25
N ALA A 81 22.18 -4.40 4.83
CA ALA A 81 22.31 -3.73 6.12
C ALA A 81 22.65 -2.25 5.88
N PRO A 82 21.82 -1.29 6.33
CA PRO A 82 22.14 0.12 6.17
C PRO A 82 23.29 0.49 7.12
N PRO A 83 24.03 1.58 6.82
CA PRO A 83 25.05 2.12 7.70
C PRO A 83 24.53 2.34 9.15
N PRO A 84 25.40 2.21 10.17
CA PRO A 84 25.00 2.31 11.58
C PRO A 84 24.21 3.58 11.95
N GLU A 85 24.49 4.71 11.31
CA GLU A 85 23.83 6.00 11.53
C GLU A 85 22.40 6.07 10.97
N ARG A 86 22.03 5.13 10.09
CA ARG A 86 20.72 4.98 9.46
C ARG A 86 19.94 3.78 9.99
N ARG A 87 20.32 3.27 11.16
CA ARG A 87 19.58 2.23 11.86
C ARG A 87 19.47 2.54 13.33
N ALA A 88 18.31 2.25 13.89
CA ALA A 88 18.01 2.40 15.30
C ALA A 88 17.23 1.19 15.81
N SER A 89 17.36 0.95 17.10
CA SER A 89 16.62 -0.08 17.81
C SER A 89 16.41 0.36 19.25
N ALA A 90 15.21 0.16 19.79
CA ALA A 90 14.93 0.36 21.20
C ALA A 90 14.01 -0.73 21.71
N ALA A 91 14.23 -1.13 22.96
CA ALA A 91 13.22 -1.86 23.72
C ALA A 91 12.09 -0.86 24.07
N VAL A 92 10.86 -1.18 23.69
CA VAL A 92 9.68 -0.35 23.89
C VAL A 92 8.74 -1.10 24.84
N PRO A 93 8.61 -0.66 26.10
CA PRO A 93 7.68 -1.26 27.04
C PRO A 93 6.23 -1.04 26.59
N ALA A 94 5.40 -2.08 26.64
CA ALA A 94 4.02 -2.01 26.16
C ALA A 94 3.20 -0.92 26.86
N LEU A 95 3.36 -0.78 28.18
CA LEU A 95 2.58 0.14 28.99
C LEU A 95 3.06 1.59 28.94
N GLU A 96 4.30 1.83 28.51
CA GLU A 96 4.90 3.17 28.50
C GLU A 96 4.97 3.74 27.08
N GLY A 97 5.10 2.88 26.07
CA GLY A 97 5.43 3.30 24.72
C GLY A 97 6.89 3.74 24.61
N GLY A 98 7.22 4.44 23.54
CA GLY A 98 8.58 4.88 23.27
C GLY A 98 8.75 5.57 21.92
N GLU A 99 9.99 5.94 21.62
CA GLU A 99 10.37 6.51 20.33
C GLU A 99 11.63 5.82 19.81
N VAL A 100 11.66 5.56 18.50
CA VAL A 100 12.85 5.10 17.78
C VAL A 100 13.14 6.07 16.65
N SER A 101 14.35 6.64 16.64
CA SER A 101 14.76 7.66 15.66
C SER A 101 16.19 7.42 15.17
N VAL A 102 16.47 7.80 13.93
CA VAL A 102 17.83 7.82 13.36
C VAL A 102 18.32 9.25 13.14
N ALA A 103 19.63 9.42 12.88
CA ALA A 103 20.23 10.75 12.70
C ALA A 103 19.68 11.53 11.49
N GLY A 104 19.12 10.82 10.49
CA GLY A 104 18.48 11.40 9.30
C GLY A 104 17.17 12.14 9.57
N GLY A 105 16.55 11.93 10.74
CA GLY A 105 15.30 12.56 11.14
C GLY A 105 14.06 11.67 10.97
N GLU A 106 14.19 10.48 10.38
CA GLU A 106 13.16 9.45 10.42
C GLU A 106 12.93 9.00 11.88
N ARG A 107 11.67 8.93 12.28
CA ARG A 107 11.29 8.50 13.63
C ARG A 107 9.93 7.83 13.67
N VAL A 108 9.78 6.85 14.54
CA VAL A 108 8.51 6.23 14.91
C VAL A 108 8.26 6.44 16.40
N SER A 109 7.09 6.96 16.74
CA SER A 109 6.59 7.08 18.10
C SER A 109 5.52 6.04 18.34
N VAL A 110 5.75 5.19 19.33
CA VAL A 110 4.86 4.12 19.77
C VAL A 110 4.16 4.61 21.04
N PRO A 111 2.83 4.83 21.02
CA PRO A 111 2.13 5.27 22.23
C PRO A 111 2.03 4.16 23.27
N ALA A 112 1.81 4.56 24.53
CA ALA A 112 1.48 3.63 25.60
C ALA A 112 0.25 2.78 25.25
N GLY A 113 0.34 1.47 25.53
CA GLY A 113 -0.71 0.50 25.24
C GLY A 113 -0.78 0.04 23.78
N ALA A 114 0.03 0.59 22.86
CA ALA A 114 -0.02 0.24 21.44
C ALA A 114 0.43 -1.21 21.17
N LEU A 115 1.31 -1.73 22.00
CA LEU A 115 1.90 -3.07 21.87
C LEU A 115 1.21 -4.06 22.80
N ALA A 116 1.04 -5.30 22.34
CA ALA A 116 0.49 -6.38 23.17
C ALA A 116 1.45 -6.86 24.28
N GLY A 117 2.74 -6.57 24.13
CA GLY A 117 3.81 -6.91 25.07
C GLY A 117 5.07 -6.09 24.77
N ASP A 118 6.04 -6.14 25.68
CA ASP A 118 7.31 -5.43 25.50
C ASP A 118 8.02 -5.96 24.23
N GLU A 119 8.44 -5.05 23.36
CA GLU A 119 8.96 -5.41 22.04
C GLU A 119 10.20 -4.60 21.69
N THR A 120 11.11 -5.19 20.91
CA THR A 120 12.24 -4.46 20.35
C THR A 120 11.85 -3.89 18.99
N VAL A 121 11.59 -2.58 18.95
CA VAL A 121 11.27 -1.88 17.70
C VAL A 121 12.56 -1.52 16.98
N THR A 122 12.60 -1.79 15.67
CA THR A 122 13.73 -1.45 14.80
C THR A 122 13.29 -0.50 13.69
N LEU A 123 14.15 0.47 13.36
CA LEU A 123 13.98 1.39 12.25
C LEU A 123 15.26 1.38 11.41
N ASP A 124 15.16 0.89 10.18
CA ASP A 124 16.25 0.82 9.21
C ASP A 124 15.94 1.71 8.00
N VAL A 125 16.88 2.56 7.58
CA VAL A 125 16.65 3.57 6.53
C VAL A 125 17.56 3.37 5.32
N TYR A 126 16.95 3.21 4.15
CA TYR A 126 17.60 2.95 2.88
C TYR A 126 17.37 4.09 1.89
N THR A 127 18.41 4.44 1.13
CA THR A 127 18.26 5.36 0.00
C THR A 127 17.66 4.63 -1.20
N GLU A 128 17.11 5.41 -2.14
CA GLU A 128 16.59 4.88 -3.41
C GLU A 128 17.61 4.02 -4.17
N ALA A 129 18.91 4.36 -4.09
CA ALA A 129 19.97 3.63 -4.78
C ALA A 129 20.31 2.27 -4.16
N GLU A 130 19.90 2.03 -2.90
CA GLU A 130 20.21 0.80 -2.18
C GLU A 130 19.06 -0.20 -2.21
N VAL A 131 17.80 0.26 -2.25
CA VAL A 131 16.65 -0.64 -2.25
C VAL A 131 16.55 -1.44 -3.55
N PRO A 132 16.15 -2.73 -3.50
CA PRO A 132 16.00 -3.53 -4.71
C PRO A 132 14.88 -2.98 -5.60
N PRO A 133 14.93 -3.19 -6.93
CA PRO A 133 13.93 -2.67 -7.87
C PRO A 133 12.49 -3.07 -7.55
N SER A 134 12.28 -4.21 -6.89
CA SER A 134 10.97 -4.69 -6.45
C SER A 134 10.31 -3.79 -5.41
N LEU A 135 11.08 -3.02 -4.63
CA LEU A 135 10.56 -2.05 -3.68
C LEU A 135 10.44 -0.63 -4.25
N LEU A 136 10.89 -0.38 -5.49
CA LEU A 136 10.74 0.94 -6.09
C LEU A 136 9.30 1.15 -6.59
N PRO A 137 8.74 2.37 -6.42
CA PRO A 137 7.42 2.66 -6.98
C PRO A 137 7.41 2.62 -8.52
N GLY A 138 6.25 2.31 -9.09
CA GLY A 138 6.02 2.44 -10.53
C GLY A 138 5.92 3.90 -10.98
N ALA A 139 5.90 4.13 -12.29
CA ALA A 139 5.98 5.48 -12.91
C ALA A 139 4.89 6.49 -12.50
N ALA A 140 3.78 6.04 -11.89
CA ALA A 140 2.73 6.92 -11.39
C ALA A 140 3.05 7.59 -10.04
N LEU A 141 4.09 7.11 -9.35
CA LEU A 141 4.50 7.53 -8.01
C LEU A 141 5.97 7.97 -8.06
N ALA A 142 6.26 9.17 -7.55
CA ALA A 142 7.63 9.64 -7.40
C ALA A 142 8.09 9.49 -5.94
N LEU A 143 9.15 8.71 -5.71
CA LEU A 143 9.79 8.60 -4.40
C LEU A 143 10.51 9.91 -4.05
N VAL A 144 10.16 10.51 -2.90
CA VAL A 144 10.74 11.80 -2.45
C VAL A 144 11.35 11.75 -1.04
N SER A 145 11.36 10.59 -0.39
CA SER A 145 12.09 10.33 0.85
C SER A 145 13.01 9.11 0.70
N ASN A 146 13.78 8.82 1.76
CA ASN A 146 14.32 7.48 1.97
C ASN A 146 13.19 6.46 2.23
N VAL A 147 13.51 5.18 2.10
CA VAL A 147 12.64 4.06 2.50
C VAL A 147 12.97 3.67 3.93
N ALA A 148 11.98 3.79 4.82
CA ALA A 148 12.08 3.39 6.22
C ALA A 148 11.44 2.01 6.41
N VAL A 149 12.20 1.03 6.88
CA VAL A 149 11.73 -0.33 7.18
C VAL A 149 11.60 -0.47 8.69
N LEU A 150 10.38 -0.71 9.15
CA LEU A 150 10.08 -0.94 10.55
C LEU A 150 10.01 -2.44 10.84
N GLY A 151 10.54 -2.84 11.99
CA GLY A 151 10.51 -4.22 12.46
C GLY A 151 10.14 -4.33 13.95
N PRO A 152 9.65 -5.51 14.39
CA PRO A 152 9.44 -6.72 13.60
C PRO A 152 8.27 -6.61 12.60
N GLU A 153 8.40 -7.24 11.43
CA GLU A 153 7.39 -7.15 10.37
C GLU A 153 6.04 -7.72 10.83
N GLY A 154 4.95 -7.07 10.41
CA GLY A 154 3.58 -7.53 10.72
C GLY A 154 3.11 -7.24 12.14
N LEU A 155 3.95 -6.64 12.99
CA LEU A 155 3.52 -6.16 14.31
C LEU A 155 2.42 -5.12 14.14
N SER A 156 1.26 -5.34 14.76
CA SER A 156 0.09 -4.47 14.70
C SER A 156 -0.08 -3.63 15.97
N PHE A 157 -0.73 -2.47 15.86
CA PHE A 157 -0.89 -1.50 16.96
C PHE A 157 -2.33 -1.08 17.21
N ASP A 158 -2.68 -0.96 18.49
CA ASP A 158 -3.89 -0.27 18.94
C ASP A 158 -3.66 0.31 20.35
N PRO A 159 -3.49 1.65 20.53
CA PRO A 159 -3.69 2.71 19.54
C PRO A 159 -2.58 2.80 18.46
N PRO A 160 -2.86 3.44 17.31
CA PRO A 160 -1.89 3.57 16.21
C PRO A 160 -0.59 4.31 16.56
N CYS A 161 0.52 3.86 15.98
CA CYS A 161 1.82 4.54 16.07
C CYS A 161 1.87 5.78 15.16
N THR A 162 2.84 6.67 15.39
CA THR A 162 3.08 7.84 14.52
C THR A 162 4.46 7.73 13.87
N LEU A 163 4.50 7.74 12.54
CA LEU A 163 5.73 7.81 11.74
C LEU A 163 5.96 9.23 11.25
N THR A 164 7.20 9.71 11.31
CA THR A 164 7.65 10.95 10.66
C THR A 164 8.79 10.61 9.70
N LEU A 165 8.68 11.04 8.44
CA LEU A 165 9.69 10.85 7.41
C LEU A 165 10.13 12.20 6.83
N PRO A 166 11.43 12.52 6.82
CA PRO A 166 11.97 13.67 6.11
C PRO A 166 11.81 13.50 4.59
N VAL A 167 11.59 14.61 3.90
CA VAL A 167 11.62 14.68 2.46
C VAL A 167 13.06 14.99 2.04
N THR A 168 13.69 14.05 1.33
CA THR A 168 15.12 14.12 0.97
C THR A 168 15.35 14.68 -0.43
N ARG A 169 14.32 14.65 -1.28
CA ARG A 169 14.33 15.26 -2.60
C ARG A 169 13.37 16.46 -2.60
N PRO A 170 13.82 17.67 -3.00
CA PRO A 170 12.88 18.77 -3.20
C PRO A 170 11.80 18.35 -4.23
N PRO A 171 10.56 18.83 -4.10
CA PRO A 171 9.49 18.50 -5.05
C PRO A 171 9.99 18.72 -6.49
N GLY A 172 9.87 17.68 -7.31
CA GLY A 172 10.54 17.59 -8.59
C GLY A 172 9.71 18.16 -9.73
N GLY A 173 9.91 19.44 -10.05
CA GLY A 173 9.65 20.04 -11.37
C GLY A 173 8.20 20.43 -11.70
N GLU A 174 8.03 21.51 -12.47
CA GLU A 174 6.73 21.97 -12.98
C GLU A 174 5.97 20.83 -13.69
N GLY A 175 4.88 20.36 -13.09
CA GLY A 175 3.94 19.44 -13.73
C GLY A 175 3.29 18.41 -12.81
N SER A 176 1.96 18.36 -12.86
CA SER A 176 0.99 17.33 -12.44
C SER A 176 1.07 16.67 -11.05
N LEU A 177 2.22 16.50 -10.40
CA LEU A 177 2.32 15.85 -9.09
C LEU A 177 2.09 16.89 -7.99
N THR A 178 0.85 16.98 -7.53
CA THR A 178 0.38 18.04 -6.63
C THR A 178 0.13 17.55 -5.21
N ALA A 179 0.05 16.23 -5.00
CA ALA A 179 -0.16 15.63 -3.69
C ALA A 179 1.04 14.83 -3.23
N ARG A 180 1.19 14.79 -1.91
CA ARG A 180 2.19 13.99 -1.22
C ARG A 180 1.54 13.17 -0.11
N ALA A 181 1.96 11.93 0.06
CA ALA A 181 1.52 11.10 1.17
C ALA A 181 2.58 10.05 1.55
N VAL A 182 2.53 9.59 2.80
CA VAL A 182 3.24 8.38 3.20
C VAL A 182 2.53 7.18 2.59
N HIS A 183 3.29 6.26 2.04
CA HIS A 183 2.84 4.97 1.56
C HIS A 183 3.54 3.87 2.35
N TYR A 184 2.88 2.74 2.51
CA TYR A 184 3.48 1.50 2.99
C TYR A 184 3.58 0.49 1.84
N TYR A 185 4.60 -0.35 1.88
CA TYR A 185 4.73 -1.45 0.94
C TYR A 185 3.81 -2.59 1.38
N ASP A 186 2.96 -3.05 0.49
CA ASP A 186 2.08 -4.19 0.71
C ASP A 186 2.58 -5.37 -0.12
N PRO A 187 3.23 -6.37 0.51
CA PRO A 187 3.75 -7.55 -0.18
C PRO A 187 2.64 -8.51 -0.64
N ARG A 188 1.36 -8.27 -0.29
CA ARG A 188 0.25 -9.16 -0.64
C ARG A 188 -0.06 -9.11 -2.13
N THR A 189 0.01 -10.26 -2.79
CA THR A 189 -0.53 -10.49 -4.13
C THR A 189 -1.99 -10.94 -4.03
N ILE A 190 -2.93 -9.99 -3.91
CA ILE A 190 -4.36 -10.35 -3.96
C ILE A 190 -4.81 -10.35 -5.43
N SER A 191 -5.12 -11.55 -5.95
CA SER A 191 -5.89 -11.75 -7.19
C SER A 191 -5.39 -10.96 -8.42
N GLY A 192 -4.09 -11.01 -8.69
CA GLY A 192 -3.50 -10.39 -9.89
C GLY A 192 -3.23 -8.88 -9.79
N ALA A 193 -3.51 -8.25 -8.64
CA ALA A 193 -2.95 -6.94 -8.34
C ALA A 193 -1.45 -7.09 -7.99
N PRO A 194 -0.57 -6.25 -8.55
CA PRO A 194 0.84 -6.32 -8.24
C PRO A 194 1.08 -5.95 -6.77
N VAL A 195 2.06 -6.62 -6.18
CA VAL A 195 2.77 -6.16 -4.99
C VAL A 195 3.12 -4.68 -5.17
N GLY A 196 2.87 -3.85 -4.16
CA GLY A 196 3.07 -2.42 -4.37
C GLY A 196 2.79 -1.53 -3.18
N TRP A 197 2.95 -0.23 -3.44
CA TRP A 197 2.83 0.81 -2.44
C TRP A 197 1.39 1.25 -2.26
N THR A 198 0.89 1.16 -1.03
CA THR A 198 -0.44 1.58 -0.63
C THR A 198 -0.36 2.85 0.19
N ARG A 199 -1.22 3.84 -0.12
CA ARG A 199 -1.24 5.12 0.58
C ARG A 199 -1.74 4.97 2.02
N THR A 200 -1.07 5.64 2.95
CA THR A 200 -1.50 5.79 4.35
C THR A 200 -2.11 7.18 4.56
N GLY A 201 -3.42 7.23 4.80
CA GLY A 201 -4.12 8.47 5.11
C GLY A 201 -4.39 9.39 3.90
N PRO A 202 -4.90 10.61 4.16
CA PRO A 202 -5.24 11.57 3.11
C PRO A 202 -3.98 12.23 2.51
N PRO A 203 -4.05 12.72 1.26
CA PRO A 203 -3.00 13.58 0.69
C PRO A 203 -2.77 14.81 1.55
N ALA A 204 -1.50 15.16 1.75
CA ALA A 204 -1.10 16.48 2.20
C ALA A 204 -0.74 17.35 0.98
N ALA A 205 -0.95 18.66 1.11
CA ALA A 205 -0.44 19.62 0.15
C ALA A 205 1.10 19.51 0.07
N GLY A 206 1.64 19.54 -1.15
CA GLY A 206 3.09 19.55 -1.36
C GLY A 206 3.75 20.76 -0.67
N GLY A 207 4.95 20.58 -0.10
CA GLY A 207 5.77 21.68 0.43
C GLY A 207 6.33 21.49 1.84
N SER A 208 5.81 20.55 2.63
CA SER A 208 6.37 20.25 3.96
C SER A 208 7.75 19.55 3.85
N ALA A 209 8.69 19.89 4.72
CA ALA A 209 10.01 19.25 4.77
C ALA A 209 9.97 17.81 5.31
N SER A 210 8.84 17.39 5.86
CA SER A 210 8.57 16.04 6.34
C SER A 210 7.10 15.68 6.13
N ALA A 211 6.80 14.39 6.17
CA ALA A 211 5.45 13.85 6.18
C ALA A 211 5.23 12.98 7.42
N THR A 212 4.02 12.98 7.95
CA THR A 212 3.63 12.15 9.10
C THR A 212 2.48 11.22 8.73
N ALA A 213 2.46 10.04 9.34
CA ALA A 213 1.39 9.06 9.15
C ALA A 213 1.08 8.30 10.44
N SER A 214 -0.21 7.94 10.58
CA SER A 214 -0.68 7.03 11.60
C SER A 214 -0.54 5.59 11.10
N LEU A 215 0.15 4.74 11.87
CA LEU A 215 0.48 3.36 11.48
C LEU A 215 -0.35 2.37 12.30
N SER A 216 -0.96 1.41 11.63
CA SER A 216 -1.61 0.26 12.27
C SER A 216 -0.72 -0.99 12.30
N HIS A 217 0.40 -1.00 11.56
CA HIS A 217 1.31 -2.13 11.50
C HIS A 217 2.74 -1.71 11.08
N PHE A 218 3.73 -2.56 11.28
CA PHE A 218 5.08 -2.37 10.72
C PHE A 218 5.21 -2.96 9.31
N SER A 219 5.90 -2.19 8.45
CA SER A 219 6.19 -2.46 7.04
C SER A 219 7.36 -1.57 6.58
N ALA A 220 7.69 -1.59 5.29
CA ALA A 220 8.43 -0.53 4.62
C ALA A 220 7.52 0.67 4.33
N TYR A 221 8.04 1.87 4.56
CA TYR A 221 7.35 3.14 4.41
C TYR A 221 8.18 4.15 3.61
N ALA A 222 7.51 4.97 2.82
CA ALA A 222 8.15 6.04 2.07
C ALA A 222 7.17 7.18 1.78
N VAL A 223 7.70 8.37 1.55
CA VAL A 223 6.94 9.53 1.08
C VAL A 223 6.97 9.54 -0.43
N MET A 224 5.77 9.63 -1.03
CA MET A 224 5.61 9.66 -2.48
C MET A 224 4.77 10.85 -2.92
N GLU A 225 5.08 11.35 -4.11
CA GLU A 225 4.30 12.35 -4.83
C GLU A 225 3.53 11.69 -5.98
N TYR A 226 2.31 12.19 -6.23
CA TYR A 226 1.42 11.70 -7.27
C TYR A 226 0.51 12.80 -7.79
N ALA A 227 -0.05 12.58 -8.98
CA ALA A 227 -1.04 13.47 -9.55
C ALA A 227 -2.40 13.29 -8.88
N VAL A 228 -3.00 14.39 -8.43
CA VAL A 228 -4.42 14.40 -8.05
C VAL A 228 -5.20 14.68 -9.31
N ALA A 229 -6.12 13.78 -9.69
CA ALA A 229 -7.08 14.10 -10.74
C ALA A 229 -7.87 15.36 -10.31
N PRO A 230 -8.04 16.36 -11.19
CA PRO A 230 -8.85 17.53 -10.87
C PRO A 230 -10.25 17.06 -10.45
N ASP A 231 -10.81 17.69 -9.42
CA ASP A 231 -12.16 17.35 -8.93
C ASP A 231 -13.15 17.52 -10.10
N PRO A 232 -13.97 16.51 -10.44
CA PRO A 232 -15.01 16.63 -11.44
C PRO A 232 -15.95 17.83 -11.23
N ALA A 233 -16.09 18.32 -9.99
CA ALA A 233 -16.89 19.50 -9.66
C ALA A 233 -16.26 20.83 -10.13
N GLU A 234 -14.94 20.88 -10.31
CA GLU A 234 -14.22 22.09 -10.76
C GLU A 234 -14.18 22.19 -12.30
N ALA A 235 -14.49 21.09 -13.01
CA ALA A 235 -14.50 21.03 -14.47
C ALA A 235 -15.83 21.49 -15.11
N LEU A 236 -16.84 21.89 -14.33
CA LEU A 236 -18.05 22.47 -14.90
C LEU A 236 -17.72 23.87 -15.46
N PRO A 237 -17.85 24.11 -16.77
CA PRO A 237 -17.71 25.47 -17.29
C PRO A 237 -18.74 26.35 -16.59
N ALA A 238 -18.30 27.51 -16.09
CA ALA A 238 -19.20 28.49 -15.50
C ALA A 238 -20.40 28.69 -16.42
N SER A 239 -21.59 28.32 -15.93
CA SER A 239 -22.85 28.55 -16.62
C SER A 239 -22.88 30.01 -17.04
N THR A 240 -22.85 30.27 -18.34
CA THR A 240 -22.97 31.63 -18.86
C THR A 240 -24.28 32.20 -18.30
N PRO A 241 -24.30 33.41 -17.72
CA PRO A 241 -25.54 33.98 -17.23
C PRO A 241 -26.57 33.97 -18.35
N PRO A 242 -27.85 33.64 -18.10
CA PRO A 242 -28.88 33.84 -19.10
C PRO A 242 -28.81 35.29 -19.56
N GLY A 243 -28.60 35.49 -20.86
CA GLY A 243 -28.57 36.83 -21.45
C GLY A 243 -29.85 37.59 -21.10
N PRO A 244 -29.80 38.93 -21.03
CA PRO A 244 -30.97 39.73 -20.69
C PRO A 244 -32.16 39.33 -21.58
N GLY A 245 -33.27 38.99 -20.93
CA GLY A 245 -34.46 38.48 -21.58
C GLY A 245 -34.93 39.39 -22.71
N VAL A 246 -35.19 38.78 -23.86
CA VAL A 246 -35.97 39.43 -24.91
C VAL A 246 -37.40 39.58 -24.36
N THR A 247 -37.76 40.80 -24.00
CA THR A 247 -39.16 41.18 -23.77
C THR A 247 -39.88 41.08 -25.10
N ILE A 248 -40.70 40.04 -25.28
CA ILE A 248 -41.68 40.01 -26.36
C ILE A 248 -42.85 40.88 -25.92
N ASP A 249 -42.97 42.06 -26.52
CA ASP A 249 -44.11 42.96 -26.33
C ASP A 249 -45.33 42.37 -27.08
N LEU A 250 -46.29 41.86 -26.31
CA LEU A 250 -47.58 41.39 -26.80
C LEU A 250 -48.65 42.37 -26.33
N GLY A 251 -48.84 43.47 -27.06
CA GLY A 251 -49.99 44.32 -26.84
C GLY A 251 -50.10 45.55 -27.75
N GLN A 252 -51.27 45.63 -28.41
CA GLN A 252 -51.91 46.80 -29.05
C GLN A 252 -51.58 46.99 -30.54
N GLY A 253 -52.53 46.99 -31.48
CA GLY A 253 -53.98 47.02 -31.34
C GLY A 253 -54.69 46.77 -32.68
N LEU A 254 -55.96 46.39 -32.52
CA LEU A 254 -56.98 46.26 -33.56
C LEU A 254 -57.33 47.63 -34.17
N GLY A 255 -57.62 47.67 -35.48
CA GLY A 255 -58.34 48.78 -36.13
C GLY A 255 -57.99 48.90 -37.61
N ASN A 256 -58.73 48.22 -38.48
CA ASN A 256 -59.75 48.82 -39.35
C ASN A 256 -59.20 49.84 -40.36
N GLU A 257 -59.12 49.48 -41.64
CA GLU A 257 -59.54 50.36 -42.74
C GLU A 257 -60.22 49.54 -43.84
N SER A 258 -61.52 49.77 -43.96
CA SER A 258 -62.40 49.36 -45.03
C SER A 258 -62.31 50.35 -46.20
N GLY A 259 -62.11 49.82 -47.41
CA GLY A 259 -62.98 50.13 -48.55
C GLY A 259 -62.66 51.32 -49.47
N ALA A 260 -62.62 50.95 -50.76
CA ALA A 260 -63.18 51.64 -51.92
C ALA A 260 -62.40 52.78 -52.60
N GLY A 261 -62.12 52.53 -53.89
CA GLY A 261 -61.62 53.46 -54.89
C GLY A 261 -61.31 52.69 -56.16
#